data_AF-A0A5B8UJI3-F1
#
_entry.id   AF-A0A5B8UJI3-F1
#
_cell.length_a   1.000
_cell.length_b   1.000
_cell.length_c   1.000
_cell.angle_alpha   90.00
_cell.angle_beta   90.00
_cell.angle_gamma   90.00
#
_symmetry.space_group_name_H-M   'P 1'
#
loop_
_entity.id
_entity.type
_entity.pdbx_description
1 polymer ?
#
loop_
_entity_poly.entity_id
_entity_poly.type
_entity_poly.pdbx_seq_one_letter_code
_entity_poly.pdbx_strand_id
1 'polypeptide(L)'
;MKKLLLFFLAPMIFVHIALAQTNDTAMHTQGFAAIERITKEVSTYKPDTTSPPADKITQKIIELRKLRGGFNVNEAIAFKLEEDRQKGETPADVQKKFADFFTTGSGKRWLDNATIWLYRNRFSYAELKQLVKFYKTSAGQKMAADFPIIMLESLAAAQMLKDSFEKELKAAH
;
A
#
# COMPACT_ATOMS: atom_id res chain seq x y z
N MET A 1 7.06 27.70 -3.80
CA MET A 1 5.90 26.82 -3.51
C MET A 1 6.42 25.42 -3.21
N LYS A 2 5.81 24.80 -2.20
CA LYS A 2 6.21 23.59 -1.46
C LYS A 2 6.70 22.45 -2.37
N LYS A 3 7.97 22.05 -2.21
CA LYS A 3 8.45 20.71 -2.60
C LYS A 3 8.13 19.77 -1.44
N LEU A 4 6.95 19.18 -1.45
CA LEU A 4 6.58 18.19 -0.42
C LEU A 4 5.48 17.26 -0.93
N LEU A 5 5.86 16.04 -1.28
CA LEU A 5 5.30 14.76 -0.81
C LEU A 5 6.00 13.66 -1.64
N LEU A 6 7.10 13.12 -1.13
CA LEU A 6 7.13 11.81 -0.47
C LEU A 6 6.71 10.67 -1.39
N PHE A 7 7.72 10.19 -2.11
CA PHE A 7 7.99 8.78 -2.38
C PHE A 7 7.21 7.86 -1.44
N PHE A 8 6.20 7.16 -1.94
CA PHE A 8 5.64 6.05 -1.19
C PHE A 8 5.75 4.75 -1.98
N LEU A 9 6.64 3.90 -1.43
CA LEU A 9 6.60 2.44 -1.42
C LEU A 9 7.51 1.60 -2.34
N ALA A 10 8.57 2.15 -2.97
CA ALA A 10 9.45 1.29 -3.79
C ALA A 10 10.99 1.37 -3.64
N PRO A 11 11.63 2.38 -3.00
CA PRO A 11 13.05 2.24 -2.67
C PRO A 11 13.42 2.42 -1.18
N MET A 12 12.47 2.67 -0.27
CA MET A 12 12.74 2.88 1.16
C MET A 12 12.78 1.58 2.01
N ILE A 13 13.27 0.46 1.45
CA ILE A 13 13.69 -0.73 2.23
C ILE A 13 15.10 -1.18 1.82
N PHE A 14 15.94 -0.26 1.32
CA PHE A 14 17.37 -0.50 1.13
C PHE A 14 18.17 0.64 1.76
N VAL A 15 18.20 0.69 3.09
CA VAL A 15 19.23 1.43 3.83
C VAL A 15 19.83 0.47 4.85
N HIS A 16 21.16 0.38 4.77
CA HIS A 16 22.02 -0.49 5.54
C HIS A 16 21.79 -0.33 7.06
N ILE A 17 21.36 -1.40 7.73
CA ILE A 17 21.47 -1.49 9.19
C ILE A 17 22.87 -2.05 9.48
N ALA A 18 23.85 -1.17 9.54
CA ALA A 18 25.12 -1.43 10.20
C ALA A 18 25.15 -0.60 11.50
N LEU A 19 24.99 -1.33 12.61
CA LEU A 19 25.50 -1.05 13.95
C LEU A 19 25.17 0.29 14.61
N ALA A 20 24.25 0.24 15.58
CA ALA A 20 24.45 0.89 16.88
C ALA A 20 23.60 0.16 17.94
N GLN A 21 24.24 -0.66 18.76
CA GLN A 21 23.66 -1.15 20.02
C GLN A 21 23.61 0.02 21.01
N THR A 22 22.51 0.18 21.74
CA THR A 22 22.50 0.09 23.21
C THR A 22 21.07 0.21 23.77
N ASN A 23 20.65 -0.83 24.49
CA ASN A 23 19.73 -0.84 25.63
C ASN A 23 18.33 -0.20 25.54
N ASP A 24 17.48 -0.65 24.61
CA ASP A 24 16.02 -0.43 24.72
C ASP A 24 15.19 -1.59 24.13
N THR A 25 15.53 -2.81 24.57
CA THR A 25 15.26 -4.04 23.82
C THR A 25 13.79 -4.51 23.81
N ALA A 26 12.92 -3.95 24.64
CA ALA A 26 11.55 -4.45 24.84
C ALA A 26 10.48 -3.74 24.00
N MET A 27 10.60 -2.43 23.76
CA MET A 27 9.63 -1.70 22.93
C MET A 27 9.91 -1.84 21.43
N HIS A 28 11.16 -2.14 21.07
CA HIS A 28 11.58 -2.31 19.68
C HIS A 28 11.23 -3.69 19.08
N THR A 29 11.14 -4.76 19.87
CA THR A 29 11.07 -6.12 19.31
C THR A 29 9.78 -6.41 18.52
N GLN A 30 8.63 -5.87 18.94
CA GLN A 30 7.34 -6.18 18.30
C GLN A 30 7.09 -5.39 17.00
N GLY A 31 7.46 -4.10 16.96
CA GLY A 31 7.32 -3.27 15.77
C GLY A 31 8.22 -3.74 14.63
N PHE A 32 9.46 -4.12 14.94
CA PHE A 32 10.40 -4.68 13.97
C PHE A 32 9.94 -6.04 13.43
N ALA A 33 9.39 -6.93 14.27
CA ALA A 33 8.90 -8.24 13.82
C ALA A 33 7.73 -8.13 12.81
N ALA A 34 6.82 -7.17 13.01
CA ALA A 34 5.72 -6.93 12.07
C ALA A 34 6.23 -6.43 10.71
N ILE A 35 7.17 -5.48 10.71
CA ILE A 35 7.79 -4.93 9.49
C ILE A 35 8.64 -5.97 8.78
N GLU A 36 9.42 -6.77 9.52
CA GLU A 36 10.24 -7.85 8.96
C GLU A 36 9.38 -8.89 8.26
N ARG A 37 8.28 -9.31 8.91
CA ARG A 37 7.31 -10.22 8.29
C ARG A 37 6.75 -9.62 6.99
N ILE A 38 6.30 -8.36 7.01
CA ILE A 38 5.79 -7.68 5.81
C ILE A 38 6.86 -7.64 4.72
N THR A 39 8.08 -7.29 5.06
CA THR A 39 9.22 -7.19 4.12
C THR A 39 9.52 -8.54 3.48
N LYS A 40 9.55 -9.61 4.27
CA LYS A 40 9.77 -10.98 3.78
C LYS A 40 8.64 -11.44 2.84
N GLU A 41 7.40 -11.20 3.22
CA GLU A 41 6.22 -11.55 2.41
C GLU A 41 6.20 -10.79 1.08
N VAL A 42 6.51 -9.49 1.09
CA VAL A 42 6.52 -8.64 -0.11
C VAL A 42 7.71 -8.96 -1.02
N SER A 43 8.91 -9.17 -0.46
CA SER A 43 10.12 -9.45 -1.25
C SER A 43 10.07 -10.78 -2.00
N THR A 44 9.31 -11.75 -1.51
CA THR A 44 9.13 -13.06 -2.14
C THR A 44 7.86 -13.16 -2.99
N TYR A 45 7.03 -12.11 -3.00
CA TYR A 45 5.76 -12.12 -3.71
C TYR A 45 5.95 -12.20 -5.23
N LYS A 46 5.25 -13.13 -5.85
CA LYS A 46 5.11 -13.25 -7.31
C LYS A 46 3.64 -13.12 -7.68
N PRO A 47 3.26 -12.19 -8.59
CA PRO A 47 1.86 -12.01 -8.95
C PRO A 47 1.34 -13.22 -9.72
N ASP A 48 0.22 -13.79 -9.26
CA ASP A 48 -0.53 -14.80 -10.00
C ASP A 48 -1.59 -14.10 -10.86
N THR A 49 -1.35 -14.06 -12.17
CA THR A 49 -2.25 -13.38 -13.13
C THR A 49 -3.27 -14.32 -13.76
N THR A 50 -3.28 -15.59 -13.37
CA THR A 50 -4.22 -16.60 -13.90
C THR A 50 -5.65 -16.29 -13.49
N SER A 51 -6.62 -16.70 -14.33
CA SER A 51 -8.03 -16.49 -14.04
C SER A 51 -8.43 -17.23 -12.76
N PRO A 52 -8.93 -16.54 -11.73
CA PRO A 52 -9.35 -17.20 -10.49
C PRO A 52 -10.61 -18.05 -10.73
N PRO A 53 -10.86 -19.08 -9.90
CA PRO A 53 -12.07 -19.88 -10.00
C PRO A 53 -13.34 -19.04 -9.88
N ALA A 54 -14.38 -19.35 -10.65
CA ALA A 54 -15.68 -18.69 -10.59
C ALA A 54 -16.55 -19.22 -9.42
N ASP A 55 -16.02 -19.19 -8.20
CA ASP A 55 -16.64 -19.77 -7.00
C ASP A 55 -17.15 -18.70 -6.01
N LYS A 56 -17.82 -19.15 -4.94
CA LYS A 56 -18.35 -18.28 -3.89
C LYS A 56 -17.29 -17.43 -3.17
N ILE A 57 -16.04 -17.90 -3.10
CA ILE A 57 -14.94 -17.16 -2.46
C ILE A 57 -14.57 -15.98 -3.36
N THR A 58 -14.35 -16.22 -4.65
CA THR A 58 -14.07 -15.17 -5.64
C THR A 58 -15.17 -14.13 -5.69
N GLN A 59 -16.45 -14.56 -5.70
CA GLN A 59 -17.58 -13.61 -5.67
C GLN A 59 -17.57 -12.74 -4.41
N LYS A 60 -17.22 -13.30 -3.25
CA LYS A 60 -17.15 -12.54 -1.99
C LYS A 60 -15.99 -11.55 -1.96
N ILE A 61 -14.85 -11.91 -2.55
CA ILE A 61 -13.71 -10.99 -2.71
C ILE A 61 -14.10 -9.83 -3.63
N ILE A 62 -14.77 -10.10 -4.74
CA ILE A 62 -15.27 -9.06 -5.65
C ILE A 62 -16.24 -8.11 -4.92
N GLU A 63 -17.17 -8.66 -4.14
CA GLU A 63 -18.08 -7.84 -3.31
C GLU A 63 -17.31 -6.98 -2.30
N LEU A 64 -16.36 -7.57 -1.57
CA LEU A 64 -15.53 -6.84 -0.60
C LEU A 64 -14.76 -5.69 -1.25
N ARG A 65 -14.17 -5.93 -2.43
CA ARG A 65 -13.42 -4.92 -3.17
C ARG A 65 -14.29 -3.74 -3.60
N LYS A 66 -15.55 -3.98 -3.96
CA LYS A 66 -16.52 -2.90 -4.29
C LYS A 66 -16.88 -2.05 -3.06
N LEU A 67 -16.90 -2.65 -1.87
CA LEU A 67 -17.27 -1.96 -0.63
C LEU A 67 -16.16 -1.09 -0.04
N ARG A 68 -14.89 -1.33 -0.37
CA ARG A 68 -13.75 -0.62 0.23
C ARG A 68 -13.54 0.81 -0.29
N GLY A 69 -14.33 1.29 -1.26
CA GLY A 69 -14.30 2.70 -1.68
C GLY A 69 -13.00 3.17 -2.38
N GLY A 70 -12.84 4.49 -2.44
CA GLY A 70 -11.98 5.24 -3.39
C GLY A 70 -10.46 5.20 -3.22
N PHE A 71 -9.94 4.29 -2.40
CA PHE A 71 -8.52 3.91 -2.41
C PHE A 71 -8.39 2.40 -2.62
N ASN A 72 -8.89 1.95 -3.76
CA ASN A 72 -8.61 0.64 -4.31
C ASN A 72 -7.30 0.66 -5.11
N VAL A 73 -6.78 -0.54 -5.39
CA VAL A 73 -5.49 -0.72 -6.07
C VAL A 73 -5.43 0.00 -7.43
N ASN A 74 -6.57 0.18 -8.12
CA ASN A 74 -6.61 0.88 -9.40
C ASN A 74 -6.39 2.39 -9.22
N GLU A 75 -6.97 3.03 -8.19
CA GLU A 75 -6.69 4.45 -7.92
C GLU A 75 -5.23 4.66 -7.48
N ALA A 76 -4.67 3.73 -6.70
CA ALA A 76 -3.25 3.79 -6.32
C ALA A 76 -2.32 3.69 -7.53
N ILE A 77 -2.65 2.84 -8.52
CA ILE A 77 -1.90 2.75 -9.78
C ILE A 77 -2.08 4.01 -10.62
N ALA A 78 -3.30 4.54 -10.74
CA ALA A 78 -3.53 5.79 -11.46
C ALA A 78 -2.72 6.95 -10.86
N PHE A 79 -2.69 7.06 -9.52
CA PHE A 79 -1.86 8.02 -8.81
C PHE A 79 -0.37 7.82 -9.12
N LYS A 80 0.11 6.57 -9.09
CA LYS A 80 1.52 6.26 -9.37
C LYS A 80 1.93 6.61 -10.80
N LEU A 81 1.07 6.28 -11.77
CA LEU A 81 1.29 6.62 -13.18
C LEU A 81 1.34 8.13 -13.40
N GLU A 82 0.48 8.90 -12.72
CA GLU A 82 0.48 10.35 -12.77
C GLU A 82 1.73 10.95 -12.09
N GLU A 83 2.16 10.38 -10.97
CA GLU A 83 3.42 10.77 -10.31
C GLU A 83 4.62 10.58 -11.27
N ASP A 84 4.70 9.42 -11.93
CA ASP A 84 5.77 9.11 -12.89
C ASP A 84 5.69 10.00 -14.14
N ARG A 85 4.47 10.37 -14.55
CA ARG A 85 4.23 11.38 -15.59
C ARG A 85 4.84 12.72 -15.24
N GLN A 86 4.64 13.19 -14.01
CA GLN A 86 5.13 14.48 -13.53
C GLN A 86 6.65 14.52 -13.35
N LYS A 87 7.28 13.38 -13.06
CA LYS A 87 8.76 13.28 -12.98
C LYS A 87 9.43 13.42 -14.35
N GLY A 88 8.72 13.13 -15.45
CA GLY A 88 9.24 13.30 -16.80
C GLY A 88 10.36 12.33 -17.18
N GLU A 89 10.58 11.28 -16.39
CA GLU A 89 11.66 10.29 -16.60
C GLU A 89 11.37 9.32 -17.74
N THR A 90 10.10 9.21 -18.16
CA THR A 90 9.65 8.30 -19.22
C THR A 90 9.01 9.10 -20.36
N PRO A 91 9.25 8.76 -21.64
CA PRO A 91 8.59 9.41 -22.77
C PRO A 91 7.06 9.35 -22.67
N ALA A 92 6.39 10.42 -23.11
CA ALA A 92 4.93 10.55 -22.98
C ALA A 92 4.14 9.44 -23.71
N ASP A 93 4.64 8.95 -24.85
CA ASP A 93 4.00 7.87 -25.60
C ASP A 93 4.10 6.53 -24.85
N VAL A 94 5.22 6.29 -24.17
CA VAL A 94 5.45 5.11 -23.32
C VAL A 94 4.57 5.19 -22.07
N GLN A 95 4.47 6.36 -21.44
CA GLN A 95 3.56 6.58 -20.30
C GLN A 95 2.10 6.33 -20.69
N LYS A 96 1.68 6.79 -21.87
CA LYS A 96 0.34 6.51 -22.39
C LYS A 96 0.10 5.01 -22.58
N LYS A 97 1.04 4.29 -23.18
CA LYS A 97 0.94 2.83 -23.35
C LYS A 97 0.80 2.10 -22.01
N PHE A 98 1.55 2.52 -20.98
CA PHE A 98 1.42 1.96 -19.63
C PHE A 98 0.05 2.27 -19.00
N ALA A 99 -0.42 3.51 -19.12
CA ALA A 99 -1.75 3.88 -18.66
C ALA A 99 -2.84 3.05 -19.35
N ASP A 100 -2.78 2.92 -20.68
CA ASP A 100 -3.72 2.11 -21.45
C ASP A 100 -3.68 0.63 -20.99
N PHE A 101 -2.48 0.07 -20.77
CA PHE A 101 -2.30 -1.32 -20.31
C PHE A 101 -2.99 -1.61 -18.96
N PHE A 102 -2.88 -0.71 -17.98
CA PHE A 102 -3.46 -0.90 -16.65
C PHE A 102 -4.93 -0.46 -16.53
N THR A 103 -5.44 0.36 -17.44
CA THR A 103 -6.82 0.89 -17.39
C THR A 103 -7.79 0.15 -18.29
N THR A 104 -7.36 -0.24 -19.50
CA THR A 104 -8.24 -0.85 -20.52
C THR A 104 -7.67 -2.13 -21.10
N GLY A 105 -6.35 -2.34 -21.00
CA GLY A 105 -5.65 -3.50 -21.53
C GLY A 105 -5.66 -4.75 -20.64
N SER A 106 -4.81 -5.70 -21.00
CA SER A 106 -4.64 -6.97 -20.28
C SER A 106 -4.09 -6.77 -18.85
N GLY A 107 -3.33 -5.70 -18.61
CA GLY A 107 -2.77 -5.36 -17.30
C GLY A 107 -3.84 -5.17 -16.24
N LYS A 108 -4.97 -4.51 -16.58
CA LYS A 108 -6.11 -4.39 -15.67
C LYS A 108 -6.61 -5.75 -15.20
N ARG A 109 -6.85 -6.65 -16.15
CA ARG A 109 -7.35 -8.01 -15.87
C ARG A 109 -6.35 -8.80 -15.03
N TRP A 110 -5.06 -8.72 -15.37
CA TRP A 110 -4.00 -9.40 -14.63
C TRP A 110 -3.87 -8.91 -13.20
N LEU A 111 -3.98 -7.60 -12.98
CA LEU A 111 -3.99 -7.01 -11.65
C LEU A 111 -5.24 -7.43 -10.85
N ASP A 112 -6.41 -7.44 -11.50
CA ASP A 112 -7.65 -7.89 -10.87
C ASP A 112 -7.53 -9.36 -10.41
N ASN A 113 -6.96 -10.23 -11.25
CA ASN A 113 -6.69 -11.63 -10.94
C ASN A 113 -5.69 -11.79 -9.78
N ALA A 114 -4.55 -11.10 -9.86
CA ALA A 114 -3.53 -11.14 -8.80
C ALA A 114 -4.08 -10.66 -7.47
N THR A 115 -4.91 -9.61 -7.49
CA THR A 115 -5.60 -9.13 -6.29
C THR A 115 -6.53 -10.20 -5.73
N ILE A 116 -7.31 -10.89 -6.56
CA ILE A 116 -8.20 -11.96 -6.08
C ILE A 116 -7.40 -13.09 -5.42
N TRP A 117 -6.32 -13.54 -6.05
CA TRP A 117 -5.43 -14.57 -5.47
C TRP A 117 -4.82 -14.14 -4.14
N LEU A 118 -4.43 -12.87 -4.00
CA LEU A 118 -3.94 -12.31 -2.73
C LEU A 118 -4.95 -12.43 -1.59
N TYR A 119 -6.25 -12.24 -1.85
CA TYR A 119 -7.28 -12.45 -0.83
C TYR A 119 -7.52 -13.93 -0.57
N ARG A 120 -7.58 -14.77 -1.62
CA ARG A 120 -7.80 -16.23 -1.48
C ARG A 120 -6.73 -16.89 -0.62
N ASN A 121 -5.48 -16.43 -0.74
CA ASN A 121 -4.35 -16.99 0.01
C ASN A 121 -4.28 -16.51 1.47
N ARG A 122 -5.06 -15.49 1.85
CA ARG A 122 -4.98 -14.85 3.17
C ARG A 122 -6.25 -14.96 4.00
N PHE A 123 -7.40 -15.18 3.36
CA PHE A 123 -8.69 -15.18 4.03
C PHE A 123 -9.53 -16.38 3.62
N SER A 124 -10.11 -17.02 4.63
CA SER A 124 -11.17 -18.00 4.45
C SER A 124 -12.47 -17.35 4.01
N TYR A 125 -13.41 -18.17 3.52
CA TYR A 125 -14.75 -17.70 3.16
C TYR A 125 -15.51 -17.08 4.35
N ALA A 126 -15.30 -17.59 5.57
CA ALA A 126 -15.95 -17.10 6.77
C ALA A 126 -15.44 -15.70 7.14
N GLU A 127 -14.13 -15.47 7.07
CA GLU A 127 -13.52 -14.16 7.31
C GLU A 127 -13.93 -13.14 6.25
N LEU A 128 -13.96 -13.54 4.98
CA LEU A 128 -14.45 -12.68 3.89
C LEU A 128 -15.89 -12.23 4.12
N LYS A 129 -16.77 -13.10 4.63
CA LYS A 129 -18.13 -12.71 5.02
C LYS A 129 -18.15 -11.69 6.15
N GLN A 130 -17.29 -11.86 7.16
CA GLN A 130 -17.21 -10.92 8.28
C GLN A 130 -16.69 -9.56 7.82
N LEU A 131 -15.66 -9.54 6.97
CA LEU A 131 -15.13 -8.32 6.37
C LEU A 131 -16.21 -7.60 5.56
N VAL A 132 -16.94 -8.32 4.69
CA VAL A 132 -18.06 -7.75 3.93
C VAL A 132 -19.14 -7.19 4.85
N LYS A 133 -19.50 -7.91 5.92
CA LYS A 133 -20.48 -7.43 6.90
C LYS A 133 -20.00 -6.13 7.55
N PHE A 134 -18.74 -6.07 7.99
CA PHE A 134 -18.15 -4.89 8.59
C PHE A 134 -18.15 -3.70 7.63
N TYR A 135 -17.62 -3.88 6.40
CA TYR A 135 -17.54 -2.82 5.42
C TYR A 135 -18.91 -2.37 4.90
N LYS A 136 -20.00 -3.11 5.09
CA LYS A 136 -21.36 -2.62 4.82
C LYS A 136 -21.89 -1.63 5.87
N THR A 137 -21.28 -1.56 7.05
CA THR A 137 -21.69 -0.60 8.09
C THR A 137 -21.20 0.81 7.75
N SER A 138 -21.84 1.84 8.33
CA SER A 138 -21.40 3.24 8.19
C SER A 138 -19.97 3.45 8.69
N ALA A 139 -19.63 2.85 9.84
CA ALA A 139 -18.27 2.89 10.39
C ALA A 139 -17.25 2.19 9.49
N GLY A 140 -17.60 1.03 8.91
CA GLY A 140 -16.74 0.31 7.97
C GLY A 140 -16.50 1.08 6.67
N GLN A 141 -17.53 1.72 6.11
CA GLN A 141 -17.42 2.60 4.95
C GLN A 141 -16.51 3.80 5.24
N LYS A 142 -16.72 4.47 6.38
CA LYS A 142 -15.88 5.60 6.81
C LYS A 142 -14.42 5.15 6.99
N MET A 143 -14.20 4.02 7.66
CA MET A 143 -12.86 3.45 7.82
C MET A 143 -12.20 3.17 6.47
N ALA A 144 -12.93 2.64 5.48
CA ALA A 144 -12.36 2.36 4.17
C ALA A 144 -11.89 3.62 3.43
N ALA A 145 -12.64 4.72 3.55
CA ALA A 145 -12.30 6.01 2.95
C ALA A 145 -11.20 6.77 3.71
N ASP A 146 -11.28 6.79 5.04
CA ASP A 146 -10.42 7.64 5.88
C ASP A 146 -9.09 6.97 6.25
N PHE A 147 -9.01 5.63 6.25
CA PHE A 147 -7.80 4.92 6.67
C PHE A 147 -6.53 5.31 5.89
N PRO A 148 -6.56 5.43 4.54
CA PRO A 148 -5.39 5.91 3.79
C PRO A 148 -4.97 7.33 4.20
N ILE A 149 -5.94 8.22 4.49
CA ILE A 149 -5.68 9.59 4.93
C ILE A 149 -4.99 9.56 6.30
N ILE A 150 -5.56 8.83 7.26
CA ILE A 150 -4.99 8.65 8.61
C ILE A 150 -3.56 8.13 8.53
N MET A 151 -3.30 7.15 7.66
CA MET A 151 -1.96 6.58 7.47
C MET A 151 -0.97 7.63 6.95
N LEU A 152 -1.34 8.40 5.92
CA LEU A 152 -0.48 9.43 5.33
C LEU A 152 -0.23 10.60 6.31
N GLU A 153 -1.26 11.03 7.04
CA GLU A 153 -1.14 12.06 8.08
C GLU A 153 -0.23 11.60 9.22
N SER A 154 -0.35 10.34 9.64
CA SER A 154 0.53 9.75 10.67
C SER A 154 2.00 9.75 10.23
N LEU A 155 2.26 9.42 8.97
CA LEU A 155 3.61 9.44 8.40
C LEU A 155 4.17 10.86 8.27
N ALA A 156 3.34 11.82 7.85
CA ALA A 156 3.73 13.23 7.78
C ALA A 156 4.03 13.79 9.17
N ALA A 157 3.21 13.46 10.18
CA ALA A 157 3.43 13.87 11.56
C ALA A 157 4.77 13.34 12.10
N ALA A 158 5.08 12.06 11.86
CA ALA A 158 6.36 11.47 12.24
C ALA A 158 7.56 12.21 11.62
N GLN A 159 7.47 12.57 10.34
CA GLN A 159 8.52 13.34 9.67
C GLN A 159 8.70 14.74 10.28
N MET A 160 7.60 15.46 10.56
CA MET A 160 7.66 16.79 11.15
C MET A 160 8.28 16.79 12.55
N LEU A 161 7.97 15.75 13.35
CA LEU A 161 8.55 15.58 14.68
C LEU A 161 10.05 15.28 14.60
N LYS A 162 10.46 14.40 13.67
CA LYS A 162 11.88 14.12 13.41
C LYS A 162 12.63 15.40 13.03
N ASP A 163 12.10 16.19 12.09
CA ASP A 163 12.74 17.43 11.63
C ASP A 163 12.87 18.46 12.77
N SER A 164 11.89 18.50 13.66
CA SER A 164 11.92 19.39 14.84
C SER A 164 13.02 18.96 15.81
N PHE A 165 13.10 17.66 16.11
CA PHE A 165 14.14 17.09 16.97
C PHE A 165 15.56 17.33 16.41
N GLU A 166 15.77 17.14 15.10
CA GLU A 166 17.07 17.40 14.47
C GLU A 166 17.50 18.87 14.55
N LYS A 167 16.54 19.81 14.51
CA LYS A 167 16.83 21.24 14.69
C LYS A 167 17.23 21.57 16.13
N GLU A 168 16.55 20.97 17.10
CA GLU A 168 16.88 21.13 18.52
C GLU A 168 18.30 20.61 18.81
N LEU A 169 18.66 19.43 18.30
CA LEU A 169 20.01 18.89 18.43
C LEU A 169 21.09 19.82 17.85
N LYS A 170 20.84 20.41 16.67
CA LYS A 170 21.78 21.34 16.03
C LYS A 170 21.90 22.68 16.75
N ALA A 171 20.87 23.12 17.46
CA ALA A 171 20.89 24.37 18.23
C ALA A 171 21.62 24.21 19.58
N ALA A 172 21.80 22.97 20.05
CA ALA A 172 22.47 22.64 21.31
C ALA A 172 24.00 22.46 21.17
N HIS A 173 24.55 22.56 19.96
CA HIS A 173 25.97 22.45 19.62
C HIS A 173 26.46 23.69 18.89
#